data_AF-A0A7Y8PS85-F1
#
_entry.id   AF-A0A7Y8PS85-F1
#
_cell.length_a   1.000
_cell.length_b   1.000
_cell.length_c   1.000
_cell.angle_alpha   90.00
_cell.angle_beta   90.00
_cell.angle_gamma   90.00
#
_symmetry.space_group_name_H-M   'P 1'
#
loop_
_entity.id
_entity.type
_entity.pdbx_description
1 polymer ?
#
loop_
_entity_poly.entity_id
_entity_poly.type
_entity_poly.pdbx_seq_one_letter_code
_entity_poly.pdbx_strand_id
1 'polypeptide(L)'
;MDVNLDQFIKTIREVEQATIDAIVAGKFTIEELPEQLVTQGVCINAVFKEPECFPNIPFRNKDNLVCLVASQLFPNNMMSVPSELAGWISAHIHEPILKLLGDKYKTDFICEKAVLADHHNINHFPSELLDDFDFLSKLVYAKPSILSVIDQKYITDDLCVTALQSPEFSLNNLPTEWRKEEYCDRAFSKNYLEIVNFPTELITLKRVEIALSHCDSKEVRGIVELLPVEQWNEEIIITAVKRDESVFWKVPYTKITTELMFKLAPFLTRYELLHHAPEDVFTENLNHKLVIENPLLLGGIPAEMRNRVLCLDAVSRNGMALAHTPKIVQTEELYHVAVANDGLALQYVPKPYRDENLPMMAVKQNGEAIQYVPSNYIDELMCRTAVMNNPHAIYKLRPEFLTTELYLMALQSLPKVLKLVPVDKRTEELCLIALKQDKDVYDFVPVQLRKEPRIRELAIKYGLVNPTEAEEGCEF
;
A
#
# COMPACT_ATOMS: atom_id res chain seq x y z
N MET A 1 20.70 65.18 37.77
CA MET A 1 20.52 64.66 36.41
C MET A 1 19.07 64.26 36.32
N ASP A 2 18.24 65.09 35.71
CA ASP A 2 16.89 64.68 35.34
C ASP A 2 17.04 63.64 34.24
N VAL A 3 17.09 62.37 34.65
CA VAL A 3 17.02 61.25 33.71
C VAL A 3 15.62 61.32 33.12
N ASN A 4 15.54 61.76 31.87
CA ASN A 4 14.31 61.71 31.10
C ASN A 4 13.89 60.23 31.00
N LEU A 5 12.89 59.85 31.80
CA LEU A 5 12.43 58.47 31.93
C LEU A 5 12.03 57.88 30.57
N ASP A 6 11.45 58.69 29.69
CA ASP A 6 11.06 58.28 28.35
C ASP A 6 12.29 57.94 27.49
N GLN A 7 13.35 58.74 27.61
CA GLN A 7 14.61 58.48 26.91
C GLN A 7 15.28 57.19 27.41
N PHE A 8 15.22 56.93 28.72
CA PHE A 8 15.77 55.71 29.30
C PHE A 8 14.99 54.45 28.89
N ILE A 9 13.65 54.51 28.91
CA ILE A 9 12.79 53.41 28.42
C ILE A 9 13.04 53.14 26.94
N LYS A 10 13.22 54.20 26.14
CA LYS A 10 13.56 54.06 24.72
C LYS A 10 14.88 53.30 24.53
N THR A 11 15.92 53.68 25.26
CA THR A 11 17.22 52.97 25.19
C THR A 11 17.12 51.51 25.62
N ILE A 12 16.32 51.19 26.65
CA ILE A 12 16.10 49.79 27.05
C ILE A 12 15.46 48.99 25.91
N ARG A 13 14.42 49.54 25.26
CA ARG A 13 13.75 48.88 24.13
C ARG A 13 14.69 48.70 22.94
N GLU A 14 15.53 49.70 22.65
CA GLU A 14 16.54 49.62 21.58
C GLU A 14 17.57 48.51 21.87
N VAL A 15 18.01 48.36 23.13
CA VAL A 15 18.93 47.29 23.53
C VAL A 15 18.26 45.91 23.43
N GLU A 16 17.01 45.78 23.88
CA GLU A 16 16.25 44.52 23.75
C GLU A 16 16.09 44.14 22.27
N GLN A 17 15.70 45.09 21.41
CA GLN A 17 15.55 44.83 19.97
C GLN A 17 16.88 44.44 19.32
N ALA A 18 17.98 45.14 19.63
CA ALA A 18 19.30 44.79 19.11
C ALA A 18 19.76 43.39 19.56
N THR A 19 19.37 42.97 20.76
CA THR A 19 19.63 41.62 21.27
C THR A 19 18.82 40.58 20.51
N ILE A 20 17.53 40.83 20.29
CA ILE A 20 16.65 39.97 19.48
C ILE A 20 17.21 39.83 18.07
N ASP A 21 17.57 40.93 17.42
CA ASP A 21 18.13 40.92 16.06
C ASP A 21 19.41 40.10 15.99
N ALA A 22 20.24 40.15 17.03
CA ALA A 22 21.48 39.37 17.10
C ALA A 22 21.21 37.86 17.26
N ILE A 23 20.19 37.46 18.04
CA ILE A 23 19.76 36.05 18.15
C ILE A 23 19.18 35.56 16.82
N VAL A 24 18.26 36.32 16.21
CA VAL A 24 17.60 35.91 14.96
C VAL A 24 18.63 35.76 13.83
N ALA A 25 19.65 36.62 13.81
CA ALA A 25 20.81 36.54 12.91
C ALA A 25 21.81 35.43 13.26
N GLY A 26 21.67 34.73 14.40
CA GLY A 26 22.56 33.66 14.84
C GLY A 26 23.93 34.14 15.34
N LYS A 27 24.05 35.40 15.77
CA LYS A 27 25.31 35.96 16.30
C LYS A 27 25.60 35.52 17.73
N PHE A 28 24.55 35.27 18.50
CA PHE A 28 24.63 34.81 19.89
C PHE A 28 23.56 33.76 20.15
N THR A 29 23.86 32.83 21.05
CA THR A 29 22.89 31.91 21.66
C THR A 29 22.37 32.49 22.98
N ILE A 30 21.26 31.97 23.48
CA ILE A 30 20.65 32.48 24.73
C ILE A 30 21.55 32.29 25.96
N GLU A 31 22.45 31.30 25.93
CA GLU A 31 23.42 31.00 27.01
C GLU A 31 24.57 32.00 27.08
N GLU A 32 24.90 32.63 25.96
CA GLU A 32 25.99 33.61 25.86
C GLU A 32 25.57 35.00 26.35
N LEU A 33 24.26 35.20 26.55
CA LEU A 33 23.72 36.50 26.93
C LEU A 33 23.82 36.75 28.43
N PRO A 34 24.21 37.97 28.84
CA PRO A 34 24.07 38.41 30.21
C PRO A 34 22.61 38.26 30.68
N GLU A 35 22.46 37.79 31.91
CA GLU A 35 21.19 37.56 32.57
C GLU A 35 20.19 38.72 32.51
N GLN A 36 20.68 39.97 32.46
CA GLN A 36 19.89 41.20 32.37
C GLN A 36 19.27 41.43 31.00
N LEU A 37 19.81 40.79 29.95
CA LEU A 37 19.31 40.86 28.58
C LEU A 37 18.36 39.71 28.24
N VAL A 38 18.25 38.69 29.09
CA VAL A 38 17.33 37.55 28.89
C VAL A 38 15.91 37.99 29.31
N THR A 39 15.25 38.75 28.45
CA THR A 39 13.84 39.15 28.61
C THR A 39 12.89 38.10 28.05
N GLN A 40 11.58 38.21 28.33
CA GLN A 40 10.56 37.36 27.72
C GLN A 40 10.60 37.44 26.18
N GLY A 41 10.80 38.64 25.62
CA GLY A 41 10.89 38.83 24.16
C GLY A 41 12.10 38.12 23.55
N VAL A 42 13.25 38.21 24.21
CA VAL A 42 14.48 37.50 23.83
C VAL A 42 14.28 35.98 23.89
N CYS A 43 13.66 35.46 24.95
CA CYS A 43 13.33 34.03 25.07
C CYS A 43 12.40 33.55 23.95
N ILE A 44 11.30 34.27 23.69
CA ILE A 44 10.34 33.89 22.64
C ILE A 44 11.03 33.85 21.27
N ASN A 45 11.80 34.88 20.91
CA ASN A 45 12.51 34.92 19.64
C ASN A 45 13.59 33.82 19.52
N ALA A 46 14.31 33.52 20.60
CA ALA A 46 15.27 32.43 20.64
C ALA A 46 14.59 31.08 20.38
N VAL A 47 13.45 30.82 21.01
CA VAL A 47 12.68 29.58 20.81
C VAL A 47 12.10 29.49 19.39
N PHE A 48 11.60 30.59 18.82
CA PHE A 48 11.13 30.61 17.42
C PHE A 48 12.27 30.39 16.40
N LYS A 49 13.49 30.82 16.75
CA LYS A 49 14.68 30.61 15.94
C LYS A 49 15.17 29.16 16.02
N GLU A 50 15.28 28.64 17.24
CA GLU A 50 15.81 27.32 17.54
C GLU A 50 15.07 26.74 18.75
N PRO A 51 13.99 25.95 18.54
CA PRO A 51 13.16 25.45 19.64
C PRO A 51 13.93 24.59 20.66
N GLU A 52 15.02 23.97 20.21
CA GLU A 52 15.89 23.11 21.04
C GLU A 52 16.68 23.89 22.10
N CYS A 53 16.75 25.22 22.02
CA CYS A 53 17.42 26.04 23.04
C CYS A 53 16.62 26.15 24.35
N PHE A 54 15.34 25.74 24.36
CA PHE A 54 14.45 25.90 25.50
C PHE A 54 14.94 25.30 26.84
N PRO A 55 15.58 24.10 26.89
CA PRO A 55 16.16 23.57 28.12
C PRO A 55 17.19 24.51 28.75
N ASN A 56 17.90 25.29 27.93
CA ASN A 56 18.99 26.18 28.34
C ASN A 56 18.50 27.57 28.77
N ILE A 57 17.19 27.85 28.61
CA ILE A 57 16.58 29.08 29.13
C ILE A 57 16.57 29.05 30.66
N PRO A 58 17.03 30.12 31.34
CA PRO A 58 17.01 30.19 32.80
C PRO A 58 15.61 29.94 33.37
N PHE A 59 15.52 29.16 34.46
CA PHE A 59 14.24 28.75 35.05
C PHE A 59 13.30 29.93 35.35
N ARG A 60 13.83 31.06 35.83
CA ARG A 60 13.06 32.28 36.13
C ARG A 60 12.40 32.92 34.91
N ASN A 61 12.88 32.60 33.71
CA ASN A 61 12.42 33.14 32.44
C ASN A 61 11.48 32.16 31.68
N LYS A 62 11.21 30.98 32.26
CA LYS A 62 10.27 29.98 31.75
C LYS A 62 8.85 30.28 32.23
N ASP A 63 8.26 31.34 31.69
CA ASP A 63 6.84 31.65 31.93
C ASP A 63 5.89 30.84 31.04
N ASN A 64 4.58 31.02 31.24
CA ASN A 64 3.52 30.34 30.50
C ASN A 64 3.68 30.45 28.97
N LEU A 65 4.01 31.64 28.45
CA LEU A 65 4.10 31.90 27.02
C LEU A 65 5.36 31.27 26.43
N VAL A 66 6.52 31.46 27.07
CA VAL A 66 7.78 30.86 26.60
C VAL A 66 7.68 29.34 26.57
N CYS A 67 7.13 28.74 27.62
CA CYS A 67 6.96 27.29 27.70
C CYS A 67 5.95 26.76 26.68
N LEU A 68 4.85 27.49 26.44
CA LEU A 68 3.85 27.12 25.44
C LEU A 68 4.44 27.16 24.03
N VAL A 69 5.10 28.26 23.65
CA VAL A 69 5.77 28.42 22.35
C VAL A 69 6.77 27.28 22.14
N ALA A 70 7.62 27.00 23.14
CA ALA A 70 8.61 25.95 23.07
C ALA A 70 8.01 24.57 22.87
N SER A 71 6.90 24.29 23.56
CA SER A 71 6.22 23.00 23.50
C SER A 71 5.45 22.80 22.18
N GLN A 72 4.90 23.87 21.61
CA GLN A 72 4.19 23.80 20.32
C GLN A 72 5.15 23.67 19.13
N LEU A 73 6.28 24.38 19.15
CA LEU A 73 7.28 24.29 18.10
C LEU A 73 8.11 23.00 18.17
N PHE A 74 8.31 22.46 19.37
CA PHE A 74 9.06 21.22 19.57
C PHE A 74 8.50 20.41 20.76
N PRO A 75 7.66 19.39 20.51
CA PRO A 75 6.95 18.66 21.56
C PRO A 75 7.81 18.06 22.69
N ASN A 76 9.07 17.72 22.40
CA ASN A 76 10.01 17.19 23.41
C ASN A 76 10.31 18.19 24.54
N ASN A 77 10.12 19.50 24.30
CA ASN A 77 10.32 20.53 25.31
C ASN A 77 9.36 20.40 26.50
N MET A 78 8.24 19.69 26.37
CA MET A 78 7.33 19.41 27.48
C MET A 78 8.02 18.78 28.70
N MET A 79 9.11 18.03 28.50
CA MET A 79 9.89 17.43 29.59
C MET A 79 10.72 18.45 30.39
N SER A 80 10.99 19.60 29.79
CA SER A 80 11.80 20.69 30.37
C SER A 80 10.95 21.85 30.92
N VAL A 81 9.62 21.70 30.87
CA VAL A 81 8.64 22.65 31.40
C VAL A 81 8.55 22.51 32.93
N PRO A 82 8.50 23.62 33.69
CA PRO A 82 8.24 23.59 35.12
C PRO A 82 6.92 22.88 35.46
N SER A 83 6.94 21.98 36.44
CA SER A 83 5.79 21.11 36.77
C SER A 83 4.49 21.86 37.08
N GLU A 84 4.62 23.07 37.63
CA GLU A 84 3.52 23.97 37.97
C GLU A 84 2.78 24.50 36.74
N LEU A 85 3.47 24.60 35.61
CA LEU A 85 2.92 25.12 34.35
C LEU A 85 2.37 24.03 33.44
N ALA A 86 2.74 22.77 33.66
CA ALA A 86 2.39 21.64 32.79
C ALA A 86 0.88 21.55 32.54
N GLY A 87 0.05 21.68 33.59
CA GLY A 87 -1.40 21.64 33.46
C GLY A 87 -1.97 22.77 32.60
N TRP A 88 -1.44 23.99 32.73
CA TRP A 88 -1.87 25.13 31.93
C TRP A 88 -1.47 24.96 30.46
N ILE A 89 -0.25 24.49 30.20
CA ILE A 89 0.25 24.27 28.82
C ILE A 89 -0.56 23.19 28.12
N SER A 90 -0.80 22.04 28.77
CA SER A 90 -1.61 20.97 28.19
C SER A 90 -3.02 21.45 27.81
N ALA A 91 -3.58 22.41 28.55
CA ALA A 91 -4.89 22.97 28.22
C ALA A 91 -4.87 23.90 26.98
N HIS A 92 -3.73 24.52 26.64
CA HIS A 92 -3.61 25.51 25.56
C HIS A 92 -2.72 25.08 24.39
N ILE A 93 -2.16 23.86 24.41
CA ILE A 93 -1.20 23.37 23.40
C ILE A 93 -1.76 23.32 21.97
N HIS A 94 -3.09 23.31 21.81
CA HIS A 94 -3.76 23.30 20.52
C HIS A 94 -4.27 24.69 20.11
N GLU A 95 -4.11 25.72 20.94
CA GLU A 95 -4.50 27.08 20.59
C GLU A 95 -3.44 27.76 19.71
N PRO A 96 -3.82 28.59 18.72
CA PRO A 96 -2.85 29.34 17.93
C PRO A 96 -1.99 30.25 18.83
N ILE A 97 -0.66 30.11 18.75
CA ILE A 97 0.31 30.87 19.56
C ILE A 97 0.04 32.39 19.51
N LEU A 98 -0.20 32.92 18.32
CA LEU A 98 -0.37 34.36 18.10
C LEU A 98 -1.65 34.92 18.75
N LYS A 99 -2.62 34.07 19.11
CA LYS A 99 -3.80 34.47 19.89
C LYS A 99 -3.43 34.95 21.29
N LEU A 100 -2.42 34.32 21.90
CA LEU A 100 -2.00 34.54 23.28
C LEU A 100 -0.84 35.53 23.40
N LEU A 101 -0.09 35.73 22.31
CA LEU A 101 0.96 36.75 22.24
C LEU A 101 0.38 38.16 22.08
N GLY A 102 0.86 39.10 22.89
CA GLY A 102 0.54 40.51 22.72
C GLY A 102 1.18 41.08 21.45
N ASP A 103 0.55 42.11 20.86
CA ASP A 103 0.92 42.64 19.53
C ASP A 103 2.38 43.10 19.43
N LYS A 104 2.98 43.56 20.54
CA LYS A 104 4.41 43.93 20.60
C LYS A 104 5.38 42.80 20.24
N TYR A 105 4.95 41.54 20.32
CA TYR A 105 5.76 40.37 19.97
C TYR A 105 5.47 39.83 18.56
N LYS A 106 4.46 40.36 17.86
CA LYS A 106 4.04 39.88 16.54
C LYS A 106 4.86 40.50 15.41
N THR A 107 6.17 40.33 15.47
CA THR A 107 7.07 40.76 14.39
C THR A 107 6.91 39.88 13.16
N ASP A 108 7.37 40.35 11.99
CA ASP A 108 7.36 39.60 10.72
C ASP A 108 7.97 38.19 10.90
N PHE A 109 9.11 38.13 11.60
CA PHE A 109 9.82 36.88 11.91
C PHE A 109 8.96 35.91 12.74
N ILE A 110 8.35 36.39 13.83
CA ILE A 110 7.53 35.55 14.72
C ILE A 110 6.26 35.09 13.99
N CYS A 111 5.59 36.01 13.29
CA CYS A 111 4.38 35.73 12.53
C CYS A 111 4.64 34.68 11.43
N GLU A 112 5.71 34.84 10.66
CA GLU A 112 6.14 33.87 9.64
C GLU A 112 6.38 32.49 10.27
N LYS A 113 7.20 32.40 11.33
CA LYS A 113 7.49 31.11 11.96
C LYS A 113 6.26 30.47 12.58
N ALA A 114 5.40 31.25 13.23
CA ALA A 114 4.18 30.74 13.85
C ALA A 114 3.19 30.19 12.81
N VAL A 115 2.98 30.89 11.70
CA VAL A 115 2.04 30.42 10.66
C VAL A 115 2.57 29.19 9.91
N LEU A 116 3.89 29.16 9.66
CA LEU A 116 4.54 27.99 9.06
C LEU A 116 4.48 26.75 9.97
N ALA A 117 4.50 26.92 11.29
CA ALA A 117 4.23 25.82 12.23
C ALA A 117 2.73 25.44 12.23
N ASP A 118 1.84 26.40 12.44
CA ASP A 118 0.39 26.20 12.42
C ASP A 118 -0.31 27.35 11.67
N HIS A 119 -0.96 27.01 10.56
CA HIS A 119 -1.56 27.98 9.65
C HIS A 119 -2.73 28.76 10.26
N HIS A 120 -3.34 28.27 11.35
CA HIS A 120 -4.42 28.99 12.05
C HIS A 120 -3.95 30.29 12.71
N ASN A 121 -2.64 30.45 12.91
CA ASN A 121 -2.06 31.70 13.42
C ASN A 121 -2.32 32.90 12.51
N ILE A 122 -2.60 32.70 11.21
CA ILE A 122 -2.85 33.79 10.26
C ILE A 122 -3.97 34.74 10.72
N ASN A 123 -4.99 34.20 11.39
CA ASN A 123 -6.15 34.98 11.87
C ASN A 123 -5.83 35.92 13.04
N HIS A 124 -4.61 35.85 13.58
CA HIS A 124 -4.15 36.67 14.68
C HIS A 124 -3.00 37.62 14.28
N PHE A 125 -2.72 37.74 12.98
CA PHE A 125 -1.73 38.66 12.45
C PHE A 125 -2.16 40.13 12.66
N PRO A 126 -1.20 41.04 12.86
CA PRO A 126 -1.43 42.48 12.72
C PRO A 126 -1.95 42.82 11.33
N SER A 127 -2.83 43.82 11.23
CA SER A 127 -3.38 44.24 9.93
C SER A 127 -2.32 44.72 8.97
N GLU A 128 -1.24 45.38 9.45
CA GLU A 128 -0.18 45.85 8.57
C GLU A 128 0.51 44.72 7.80
N LEU A 129 0.64 43.54 8.41
CA LEU A 129 1.25 42.36 7.76
C LEU A 129 0.28 41.65 6.82
N LEU A 130 -1.03 41.71 7.10
CA LEU A 130 -2.05 41.15 6.21
C LEU A 130 -2.26 42.03 4.97
N ASP A 131 -1.97 43.32 5.05
CA ASP A 131 -2.07 44.24 3.92
C ASP A 131 -0.80 44.22 3.02
N ASP A 132 0.30 43.63 3.49
CA ASP A 132 1.52 43.41 2.71
C ASP A 132 1.40 42.17 1.80
N PHE A 133 1.15 42.42 0.52
CA PHE A 133 1.02 41.36 -0.48
C PHE A 133 2.30 40.54 -0.66
N ASP A 134 3.49 41.16 -0.68
CA ASP A 134 4.74 40.44 -0.92
C ASP A 134 5.05 39.50 0.24
N PHE A 135 4.73 39.92 1.47
CA PHE A 135 4.84 39.08 2.65
C PHE A 135 3.83 37.91 2.61
N LEU A 136 2.55 38.19 2.38
CA LEU A 136 1.53 37.14 2.28
C LEU A 136 1.80 36.16 1.14
N SER A 137 2.26 36.64 -0.02
CA SER A 137 2.59 35.81 -1.19
C SER A 137 3.68 34.78 -0.85
N LYS A 138 4.74 35.20 -0.15
CA LYS A 138 5.80 34.28 0.34
C LYS A 138 5.25 33.22 1.29
N LEU A 139 4.39 33.62 2.23
CA LEU A 139 3.79 32.69 3.20
C LEU A 139 2.87 31.68 2.53
N VAL A 140 2.00 32.14 1.63
CA VAL A 140 1.06 31.29 0.88
C VAL A 140 1.80 30.34 -0.05
N TYR A 141 2.90 30.76 -0.67
CA TYR A 141 3.76 29.86 -1.44
C TYR A 141 4.35 28.75 -0.56
N ALA A 142 4.86 29.10 0.62
CA ALA A 142 5.47 28.16 1.55
C ALA A 142 4.44 27.24 2.24
N LYS A 143 3.22 27.73 2.50
CA LYS A 143 2.16 26.98 3.16
C LYS A 143 0.78 27.36 2.60
N PRO A 144 0.35 26.74 1.48
CA PRO A 144 -0.90 27.07 0.82
C PRO A 144 -2.15 26.93 1.70
N SER A 145 -2.11 26.07 2.73
CA SER A 145 -3.24 25.84 3.65
C SER A 145 -3.71 27.10 4.38
N ILE A 146 -2.90 28.16 4.41
CA ILE A 146 -3.29 29.49 4.90
C ILE A 146 -4.58 29.99 4.21
N LEU A 147 -4.71 29.76 2.90
CA LEU A 147 -5.87 30.22 2.13
C LEU A 147 -7.20 29.62 2.59
N SER A 148 -7.17 28.47 3.29
CA SER A 148 -8.38 27.81 3.79
C SER A 148 -8.93 28.45 5.07
N VAL A 149 -8.11 29.26 5.75
CA VAL A 149 -8.40 29.79 7.10
C VAL A 149 -8.41 31.32 7.13
N ILE A 150 -7.63 31.98 6.27
CA ILE A 150 -7.57 33.43 6.19
C ILE A 150 -8.93 34.04 5.81
N ASP A 151 -9.23 35.22 6.36
CA ASP A 151 -10.44 35.98 6.02
C ASP A 151 -10.52 36.19 4.50
N GLN A 152 -11.69 35.87 3.93
CA GLN A 152 -11.95 35.91 2.49
C GLN A 152 -11.61 37.25 1.85
N LYS A 153 -11.67 38.36 2.59
CA LYS A 153 -11.34 39.70 2.07
C LYS A 153 -9.89 39.85 1.61
N TYR A 154 -8.98 39.01 2.12
CA TYR A 154 -7.56 39.01 1.74
C TYR A 154 -7.25 38.04 0.59
N ILE A 155 -8.18 37.16 0.21
CA ILE A 155 -7.96 36.21 -0.87
C ILE A 155 -8.10 36.96 -2.20
N THR A 156 -7.04 36.91 -3.01
CA THR A 156 -6.98 37.53 -4.34
C THR A 156 -6.63 36.47 -5.38
N ASP A 157 -6.93 36.76 -6.65
CA ASP A 157 -6.56 35.86 -7.75
C ASP A 157 -5.03 35.67 -7.83
N ASP A 158 -4.23 36.72 -7.60
CA ASP A 158 -2.76 36.63 -7.60
C ASP A 158 -2.20 35.75 -6.46
N LEU A 159 -2.81 35.78 -5.26
CA LEU A 159 -2.45 34.86 -4.18
C LEU A 159 -2.82 33.42 -4.52
N CYS A 160 -3.97 33.18 -5.13
CA CYS A 160 -4.37 31.84 -5.58
C CYS A 160 -3.41 31.29 -6.64
N VAL A 161 -2.97 32.13 -7.59
CA VAL A 161 -1.98 31.76 -8.60
C VAL A 161 -0.62 31.46 -7.95
N THR A 162 -0.22 32.23 -6.94
CA THR A 162 1.00 31.97 -6.16
C THR A 162 0.92 30.62 -5.44
N ALA A 163 -0.21 30.35 -4.78
CA ALA A 163 -0.45 29.09 -4.08
C ALA A 163 -0.35 27.90 -5.05
N LEU A 164 -0.96 28.00 -6.24
CA LEU A 164 -0.90 26.97 -7.27
C LEU A 164 0.53 26.63 -7.72
N GLN A 165 1.50 27.54 -7.57
CA GLN A 165 2.90 27.28 -7.90
C GLN A 165 3.63 26.47 -6.83
N SER A 166 3.08 26.39 -5.61
CA SER A 166 3.65 25.61 -4.51
C SER A 166 3.58 24.10 -4.79
N PRO A 167 4.61 23.32 -4.43
CA PRO A 167 4.58 21.87 -4.53
C PRO A 167 3.61 21.21 -3.53
N GLU A 168 3.28 21.89 -2.43
CA GLU A 168 2.36 21.39 -1.39
C GLU A 168 0.90 21.77 -1.64
N PHE A 169 0.62 22.42 -2.77
CA PHE A 169 -0.72 22.88 -3.09
C PHE A 169 -1.69 21.72 -3.36
N SER A 170 -2.86 21.80 -2.72
CA SER A 170 -4.06 21.03 -3.06
C SER A 170 -5.26 21.97 -3.14
N LEU A 171 -6.26 21.66 -3.96
CA LEU A 171 -7.49 22.46 -4.06
C LEU A 171 -8.24 22.56 -2.73
N ASN A 172 -8.02 21.63 -1.79
CA ASN A 172 -8.56 21.73 -0.44
C ASN A 172 -8.03 22.92 0.36
N ASN A 173 -6.90 23.50 -0.05
CA ASN A 173 -6.40 24.73 0.52
C ASN A 173 -7.23 25.96 0.11
N LEU A 174 -8.02 25.87 -0.97
CA LEU A 174 -8.93 26.94 -1.36
C LEU A 174 -10.32 26.74 -0.74
N PRO A 175 -10.95 27.82 -0.25
CA PRO A 175 -12.37 27.80 0.08
C PRO A 175 -13.20 27.38 -1.13
N THR A 176 -14.34 26.74 -0.91
CA THR A 176 -15.20 26.20 -1.98
C THR A 176 -15.61 27.26 -3.00
N GLU A 177 -15.88 28.49 -2.55
CA GLU A 177 -16.24 29.65 -3.40
C GLU A 177 -15.11 30.06 -4.35
N TRP A 178 -13.86 29.76 -3.99
CA TRP A 178 -12.67 30.08 -4.76
C TRP A 178 -12.20 28.94 -5.66
N ARG A 179 -12.84 27.76 -5.63
CA ARG A 179 -12.53 26.64 -6.54
C ARG A 179 -13.15 26.85 -7.91
N LYS A 180 -12.78 27.94 -8.56
CA LYS A 180 -13.21 28.31 -9.93
C LYS A 180 -12.62 27.33 -10.95
N GLU A 181 -13.25 27.25 -12.12
CA GLU A 181 -12.87 26.33 -13.20
C GLU A 181 -11.38 26.44 -13.58
N GLU A 182 -10.88 27.67 -13.76
CA GLU A 182 -9.49 27.91 -14.13
C GLU A 182 -8.49 27.31 -13.13
N TYR A 183 -8.75 27.47 -11.82
CA TYR A 183 -7.86 26.94 -10.78
C TYR A 183 -7.94 25.42 -10.67
N CYS A 184 -9.15 24.88 -10.83
CA CYS A 184 -9.36 23.44 -10.89
C CYS A 184 -8.60 22.81 -12.05
N ASP A 185 -8.66 23.40 -13.25
CA ASP A 185 -7.93 22.90 -14.42
C ASP A 185 -6.42 23.00 -14.28
N ARG A 186 -5.91 24.09 -13.71
CA ARG A 186 -4.48 24.24 -13.41
C ARG A 186 -3.99 23.21 -12.39
N ALA A 187 -4.77 22.96 -11.33
CA ALA A 187 -4.44 21.94 -10.33
C ALA A 187 -4.48 20.53 -10.94
N PHE A 188 -5.53 20.22 -11.71
CA PHE A 188 -5.73 18.92 -12.35
C PHE A 188 -4.67 18.59 -13.40
N SER A 189 -4.21 19.59 -14.17
CA SER A 189 -3.13 19.40 -15.14
C SER A 189 -1.78 19.07 -14.51
N LYS A 190 -1.55 19.47 -13.24
CA LYS A 190 -0.38 19.07 -12.46
C LYS A 190 -0.56 17.72 -11.80
N ASN A 191 -1.75 17.47 -11.25
CA ASN A 191 -2.09 16.24 -10.56
C ASN A 191 -3.56 15.88 -10.81
N TYR A 192 -3.80 14.82 -11.60
CA TYR A 192 -5.16 14.40 -11.96
C TYR A 192 -6.01 14.00 -10.74
N LEU A 193 -5.38 13.63 -9.61
CA LEU A 193 -6.10 13.28 -8.39
C LEU A 193 -6.81 14.46 -7.75
N GLU A 194 -6.46 15.70 -8.10
CA GLU A 194 -7.16 16.89 -7.60
C GLU A 194 -8.63 16.94 -8.02
N ILE A 195 -9.05 16.14 -9.01
CA ILE A 195 -10.47 16.00 -9.40
C ILE A 195 -11.38 15.62 -8.23
N VAL A 196 -10.87 14.91 -7.21
CA VAL A 196 -11.64 14.54 -6.01
C VAL A 196 -12.03 15.75 -5.15
N ASN A 197 -11.31 16.87 -5.32
CA ASN A 197 -11.51 18.12 -4.57
C ASN A 197 -12.33 19.15 -5.37
N PHE A 198 -12.81 18.80 -6.56
CA PHE A 198 -13.59 19.69 -7.40
C PHE A 198 -14.99 19.95 -6.81
N PRO A 199 -15.57 21.14 -7.03
CA PRO A 199 -17.00 21.34 -6.90
C PRO A 199 -17.76 20.37 -7.81
N THR A 200 -18.88 19.83 -7.33
CA THR A 200 -19.66 18.81 -8.05
C THR A 200 -20.11 19.25 -9.44
N GLU A 201 -20.32 20.55 -9.64
CA GLU A 201 -20.74 21.16 -10.90
C GLU A 201 -19.63 21.13 -11.98
N LEU A 202 -18.36 21.04 -11.55
CA LEU A 202 -17.20 21.04 -12.44
C LEU A 202 -16.70 19.63 -12.75
N ILE A 203 -17.27 18.60 -12.13
CA ILE A 203 -16.93 17.20 -12.42
C ILE A 203 -17.63 16.82 -13.74
N THR A 204 -16.84 16.74 -14.81
CA THR A 204 -17.33 16.39 -16.14
C THR A 204 -16.83 15.02 -16.56
N LEU A 205 -17.60 14.38 -17.45
CA LEU A 205 -17.27 13.10 -18.08
C LEU A 205 -15.84 13.10 -18.64
N LYS A 206 -15.47 14.14 -19.39
CA LYS A 206 -14.14 14.28 -20.01
C LYS A 206 -13.00 14.35 -19.00
N ARG A 207 -13.19 15.06 -17.88
CA ARG A 207 -12.16 15.15 -16.83
C ARG A 207 -11.96 13.79 -16.14
N VAL A 208 -13.05 13.06 -15.90
CA VAL A 208 -12.97 11.70 -15.34
C VAL A 208 -12.29 10.74 -16.30
N GLU A 209 -12.58 10.78 -17.60
CA GLU A 209 -11.87 9.96 -18.60
C GLU A 209 -10.36 10.22 -18.59
N ILE A 210 -9.95 11.50 -18.53
CA ILE A 210 -8.53 11.87 -18.42
C ILE A 210 -7.92 11.30 -17.13
N ALA A 211 -8.59 11.44 -15.99
CA ALA A 211 -8.12 10.90 -14.71
C ALA A 211 -7.98 9.37 -14.77
N LEU A 212 -8.97 8.67 -15.31
CA LEU A 212 -8.95 7.21 -15.43
C LEU A 212 -7.86 6.69 -16.35
N SER A 213 -7.53 7.43 -17.41
CA SER A 213 -6.44 7.03 -18.31
C SER A 213 -5.06 7.03 -17.66
N HIS A 214 -4.85 7.83 -16.60
CA HIS A 214 -3.57 7.96 -15.89
C HIS A 214 -3.54 7.22 -14.54
N CYS A 215 -4.69 6.88 -13.95
CA CYS A 215 -4.77 6.33 -12.61
C CYS A 215 -4.28 4.89 -12.45
N ASP A 216 -3.90 4.55 -11.22
CA ASP A 216 -3.63 3.20 -10.77
C ASP A 216 -4.89 2.47 -10.31
N SER A 217 -4.86 1.13 -10.26
CA SER A 217 -6.01 0.28 -9.89
C SER A 217 -6.67 0.65 -8.56
N LYS A 218 -5.87 1.12 -7.58
CA LYS A 218 -6.36 1.53 -6.25
C LYS A 218 -7.18 2.83 -6.28
N GLU A 219 -6.99 3.65 -7.32
CA GLU A 219 -7.57 4.99 -7.44
C GLU A 219 -8.85 4.98 -8.28
N VAL A 220 -8.97 4.03 -9.22
CA VAL A 220 -10.10 3.89 -10.17
C VAL A 220 -11.43 4.09 -9.47
N ARG A 221 -11.66 3.36 -8.37
CA ARG A 221 -12.93 3.38 -7.65
C ARG A 221 -13.26 4.77 -7.11
N GLY A 222 -12.29 5.47 -6.53
CA GLY A 222 -12.48 6.82 -6.00
C GLY A 222 -12.80 7.84 -7.10
N ILE A 223 -12.20 7.67 -8.28
CA ILE A 223 -12.38 8.57 -9.43
C ILE A 223 -13.73 8.31 -10.13
N VAL A 224 -14.07 7.05 -10.40
CA VAL A 224 -15.31 6.68 -11.10
C VAL A 224 -16.55 7.07 -10.28
N GLU A 225 -16.48 6.93 -8.96
CA GLU A 225 -17.59 7.24 -8.05
C GLU A 225 -17.88 8.75 -7.93
N LEU A 226 -17.00 9.62 -8.45
CA LEU A 226 -17.28 11.05 -8.56
C LEU A 226 -18.42 11.36 -9.53
N LEU A 227 -18.67 10.48 -10.50
CA LEU A 227 -19.79 10.61 -11.43
C LEU A 227 -20.97 9.77 -10.97
N PRO A 228 -22.20 10.35 -10.96
CA PRO A 228 -23.41 9.58 -10.79
C PRO A 228 -23.50 8.45 -11.83
N VAL A 229 -23.96 7.29 -11.39
CA VAL A 229 -24.02 6.07 -12.24
C VAL A 229 -24.86 6.26 -13.50
N GLU A 230 -25.81 7.21 -13.48
CA GLU A 230 -26.64 7.59 -14.62
C GLU A 230 -25.80 8.15 -15.77
N GLN A 231 -24.72 8.88 -15.44
CA GLN A 231 -23.85 9.56 -16.40
C GLN A 231 -22.78 8.66 -17.00
N TRP A 232 -22.60 7.43 -16.50
CA TRP A 232 -21.58 6.53 -17.02
C TRP A 232 -21.90 6.15 -18.48
N ASN A 233 -20.94 6.35 -19.37
CA ASN A 233 -20.99 5.89 -20.75
C ASN A 233 -20.16 4.60 -20.91
N GLU A 234 -20.21 4.00 -22.09
CA GLU A 234 -19.44 2.79 -22.40
C GLU A 234 -17.93 2.99 -22.26
N GLU A 235 -17.41 4.16 -22.66
CA GLU A 235 -15.98 4.47 -22.63
C GLU A 235 -15.40 4.52 -21.20
N ILE A 236 -16.09 5.17 -20.27
CA ILE A 236 -15.73 5.19 -18.84
C ILE A 236 -15.79 3.78 -18.25
N ILE A 237 -16.84 3.01 -18.55
CA ILE A 237 -16.98 1.65 -18.03
C ILE A 237 -15.80 0.79 -18.50
N ILE A 238 -15.47 0.82 -19.79
CA ILE A 238 -14.35 0.06 -20.35
C ILE A 238 -13.02 0.51 -19.73
N THR A 239 -12.79 1.82 -19.65
CA THR A 239 -11.53 2.36 -19.12
C THR A 239 -11.36 2.00 -17.64
N ALA A 240 -12.43 2.05 -16.85
CA ALA A 240 -12.43 1.68 -15.45
C ALA A 240 -12.23 0.17 -15.25
N VAL A 241 -13.02 -0.68 -15.91
CA VAL A 241 -12.96 -2.15 -15.78
C VAL A 241 -11.61 -2.69 -16.25
N LYS A 242 -11.01 -2.10 -17.29
CA LYS A 242 -9.66 -2.44 -17.75
C LYS A 242 -8.59 -2.26 -16.67
N ARG A 243 -8.77 -1.31 -15.75
CA ARG A 243 -7.84 -0.99 -14.66
C ARG A 243 -8.17 -1.74 -13.38
N ASP A 244 -9.46 -1.88 -13.08
CA ASP A 244 -10.00 -2.64 -11.96
C ASP A 244 -11.32 -3.31 -12.36
N GLU A 245 -11.27 -4.61 -12.63
CA GLU A 245 -12.44 -5.38 -13.03
C GLU A 245 -13.55 -5.42 -11.97
N SER A 246 -13.25 -5.12 -10.70
CA SER A 246 -14.25 -5.10 -9.63
C SER A 246 -15.28 -3.98 -9.80
N VAL A 247 -14.94 -2.94 -10.57
CA VAL A 247 -15.85 -1.83 -10.91
C VAL A 247 -17.08 -2.34 -11.68
N PHE A 248 -16.97 -3.48 -12.39
CA PHE A 248 -18.07 -4.05 -13.16
C PHE A 248 -19.32 -4.30 -12.30
N TRP A 249 -19.16 -4.69 -11.03
CA TRP A 249 -20.28 -4.88 -10.07
C TRP A 249 -21.11 -3.63 -9.82
N LYS A 250 -20.56 -2.45 -10.09
CA LYS A 250 -21.26 -1.17 -9.92
C LYS A 250 -21.95 -0.69 -11.19
N VAL A 251 -21.67 -1.32 -12.33
CA VAL A 251 -22.28 -0.94 -13.61
C VAL A 251 -23.79 -1.22 -13.53
N PRO A 252 -24.66 -0.24 -13.80
CA PRO A 252 -26.10 -0.48 -13.80
C PRO A 252 -26.51 -1.54 -14.82
N TYR A 253 -27.40 -2.46 -14.43
CA TYR A 253 -27.93 -3.52 -15.30
C TYR A 253 -28.44 -2.98 -16.65
N THR A 254 -29.07 -1.80 -16.66
CA THR A 254 -29.61 -1.15 -17.87
C THR A 254 -28.55 -0.70 -18.87
N LYS A 255 -27.28 -0.57 -18.45
CA LYS A 255 -26.15 -0.19 -19.31
C LYS A 255 -25.33 -1.40 -19.77
N ILE A 256 -25.59 -2.59 -19.22
CA ILE A 256 -24.89 -3.82 -19.61
C ILE A 256 -25.53 -4.34 -20.90
N THR A 257 -24.79 -4.25 -22.01
CA THR A 257 -25.21 -4.72 -23.33
C THR A 257 -24.26 -5.79 -23.85
N THR A 258 -24.71 -6.58 -24.83
CA THR A 258 -23.85 -7.57 -25.50
C THR A 258 -22.60 -6.93 -26.11
N GLU A 259 -22.71 -5.73 -26.70
CA GLU A 259 -21.58 -5.01 -27.28
C GLU A 259 -20.55 -4.59 -26.22
N LEU A 260 -21.01 -4.02 -25.11
CA LEU A 260 -20.15 -3.65 -23.99
C LEU A 260 -19.42 -4.90 -23.47
N MET A 261 -20.15 -5.99 -23.22
CA MET A 261 -19.56 -7.23 -22.75
C MET A 261 -18.53 -7.80 -23.73
N PHE A 262 -18.75 -7.64 -25.04
CA PHE A 262 -17.80 -8.06 -26.06
C PHE A 262 -16.49 -7.27 -25.98
N LYS A 263 -16.56 -5.96 -25.73
CA LYS A 263 -15.38 -5.09 -25.54
C LYS A 263 -14.69 -5.34 -24.19
N LEU A 264 -15.44 -5.71 -23.16
CA LEU A 264 -14.91 -6.01 -21.83
C LEU A 264 -14.25 -7.39 -21.73
N ALA A 265 -14.66 -8.36 -22.55
CA ALA A 265 -14.21 -9.76 -22.47
C ALA A 265 -12.68 -9.95 -22.28
N PRO A 266 -11.78 -9.23 -22.97
CA PRO A 266 -10.34 -9.40 -22.81
C PRO A 266 -9.79 -8.98 -21.43
N PHE A 267 -10.55 -8.22 -20.65
CA PHE A 267 -10.13 -7.68 -19.36
C PHE A 267 -10.72 -8.44 -18.16
N LEU A 268 -11.60 -9.43 -18.40
CA LEU A 268 -12.28 -10.17 -17.36
C LEU A 268 -11.50 -11.43 -16.97
N THR A 269 -11.07 -11.50 -15.71
CA THR A 269 -10.34 -12.66 -15.18
C THR A 269 -11.22 -13.56 -14.33
N ARG A 270 -12.13 -12.96 -13.55
CA ARG A 270 -13.07 -13.67 -12.66
C ARG A 270 -14.41 -13.91 -13.34
N TYR A 271 -14.85 -15.17 -13.37
CA TYR A 271 -16.14 -15.53 -13.96
C TYR A 271 -17.33 -15.04 -13.14
N GLU A 272 -17.15 -14.83 -11.84
CA GLU A 272 -18.21 -14.40 -10.93
C GLU A 272 -18.76 -13.02 -11.30
N LEU A 273 -17.95 -12.18 -11.94
CA LEU A 273 -18.35 -10.87 -12.43
C LEU A 273 -19.51 -10.98 -13.44
N LEU A 274 -19.53 -12.04 -14.24
CA LEU A 274 -20.56 -12.25 -15.25
C LEU A 274 -21.94 -12.56 -14.63
N HIS A 275 -22.02 -12.96 -13.36
CA HIS A 275 -23.31 -13.14 -12.68
C HIS A 275 -24.06 -11.80 -12.49
N HIS A 276 -23.35 -10.67 -12.59
CA HIS A 276 -23.97 -9.33 -12.61
C HIS A 276 -24.57 -8.99 -13.97
N ALA A 277 -24.18 -9.68 -15.05
CA ALA A 277 -24.69 -9.39 -16.38
C ALA A 277 -26.11 -9.96 -16.56
N PRO A 278 -27.05 -9.23 -17.18
CA PRO A 278 -28.36 -9.74 -17.54
C PRO A 278 -28.27 -11.01 -18.41
N GLU A 279 -29.18 -11.98 -18.23
CA GLU A 279 -29.13 -13.22 -19.01
C GLU A 279 -29.32 -13.00 -20.52
N ASP A 280 -30.06 -11.96 -20.92
CA ASP A 280 -30.35 -11.61 -22.31
C ASP A 280 -29.13 -11.06 -23.07
N VAL A 281 -28.08 -10.62 -22.38
CA VAL A 281 -26.85 -10.15 -23.05
C VAL A 281 -26.01 -11.30 -23.60
N PHE A 282 -26.19 -12.52 -23.09
CA PHE A 282 -25.43 -13.69 -23.49
C PHE A 282 -25.96 -14.23 -24.83
N THR A 283 -25.12 -14.09 -25.86
CA THR A 283 -25.36 -14.62 -27.21
C THR A 283 -24.30 -15.66 -27.53
N GLU A 284 -24.54 -16.51 -28.53
CA GLU A 284 -23.55 -17.50 -28.99
C GLU A 284 -22.18 -16.85 -29.30
N ASN A 285 -22.19 -15.74 -30.04
CA ASN A 285 -20.98 -14.99 -30.39
C ASN A 285 -20.25 -14.43 -29.15
N LEU A 286 -20.98 -13.86 -28.19
CA LEU A 286 -20.39 -13.35 -26.96
C LEU A 286 -19.81 -14.50 -26.12
N ASN A 287 -20.55 -15.61 -25.99
CA ASN A 287 -20.13 -16.77 -25.22
C ASN A 287 -18.82 -17.36 -25.77
N HIS A 288 -18.71 -17.50 -27.09
CA HIS A 288 -17.46 -17.90 -27.73
C HIS A 288 -16.33 -16.89 -27.49
N LYS A 289 -16.61 -15.58 -27.60
CA LYS A 289 -15.61 -14.54 -27.31
C LYS A 289 -15.10 -14.64 -25.87
N LEU A 290 -15.98 -14.76 -24.88
CA LEU A 290 -15.61 -14.90 -23.47
C LEU A 290 -14.70 -16.12 -23.24
N VAL A 291 -15.07 -17.27 -23.82
CA VAL A 291 -14.28 -18.51 -23.69
C VAL A 291 -12.92 -18.41 -24.40
N ILE A 292 -12.86 -17.74 -25.56
CA ILE A 292 -11.60 -17.51 -26.29
C ILE A 292 -10.63 -16.66 -25.47
N GLU A 293 -11.12 -15.60 -24.84
CA GLU A 293 -10.28 -14.70 -24.02
C GLU A 293 -9.85 -15.37 -22.71
N ASN A 294 -10.78 -16.04 -22.02
CA ASN A 294 -10.49 -16.75 -20.79
C ASN A 294 -11.47 -17.94 -20.62
N PRO A 295 -10.99 -19.19 -20.77
CA PRO A 295 -11.85 -20.37 -20.70
C PRO A 295 -12.60 -20.54 -19.37
N LEU A 296 -12.07 -19.99 -18.27
CA LEU A 296 -12.71 -20.07 -16.96
C LEU A 296 -13.97 -19.18 -16.87
N LEU A 297 -14.13 -18.19 -17.75
CA LEU A 297 -15.35 -17.39 -17.86
C LEU A 297 -16.59 -18.21 -18.22
N LEU A 298 -16.40 -19.45 -18.71
CA LEU A 298 -17.50 -20.43 -18.83
C LEU A 298 -18.32 -20.54 -17.54
N GLY A 299 -17.68 -20.40 -16.37
CA GLY A 299 -18.32 -20.43 -15.06
C GLY A 299 -19.40 -19.37 -14.84
N GLY A 300 -19.33 -18.27 -15.56
CA GLY A 300 -20.26 -17.14 -15.43
C GLY A 300 -21.34 -17.07 -16.52
N ILE A 301 -21.19 -17.82 -17.61
CA ILE A 301 -22.21 -17.92 -18.68
C ILE A 301 -23.43 -18.69 -18.14
N PRO A 302 -24.69 -18.33 -18.43
CA PRO A 302 -25.86 -19.09 -17.96
C PRO A 302 -25.79 -20.58 -18.30
N ALA A 303 -26.13 -21.46 -17.36
CA ALA A 303 -25.92 -22.91 -17.51
C ALA A 303 -26.62 -23.50 -18.74
N GLU A 304 -27.82 -23.00 -19.07
CA GLU A 304 -28.60 -23.42 -20.25
C GLU A 304 -27.92 -23.08 -21.58
N MET A 305 -26.98 -22.12 -21.60
CA MET A 305 -26.23 -21.71 -22.78
C MET A 305 -24.87 -22.41 -22.91
N ARG A 306 -24.46 -23.20 -21.91
CA ARG A 306 -23.20 -23.96 -21.91
C ARG A 306 -23.37 -25.28 -22.68
N ASN A 307 -23.54 -25.16 -23.99
CA ASN A 307 -23.70 -26.33 -24.86
C ASN A 307 -22.39 -27.14 -24.98
N ARG A 308 -22.48 -28.34 -25.57
CA ARG A 308 -21.33 -29.26 -25.72
C ARG A 308 -20.16 -28.64 -26.48
N VAL A 309 -20.42 -27.89 -27.54
CA VAL A 309 -19.38 -27.28 -28.40
C VAL A 309 -18.59 -26.23 -27.61
N LEU A 310 -19.31 -25.33 -26.93
CA LEU A 310 -18.72 -24.29 -26.09
C LEU A 310 -17.92 -24.88 -24.92
N CYS A 311 -18.46 -25.90 -24.25
CA CYS A 311 -17.76 -26.59 -23.17
C CYS A 311 -16.49 -27.29 -23.66
N LEU A 312 -16.53 -27.93 -24.82
CA LEU A 312 -15.37 -28.58 -25.41
C LEU A 312 -14.28 -27.56 -25.78
N ASP A 313 -14.65 -26.43 -26.40
CA ASP A 313 -13.72 -25.34 -26.72
C ASP A 313 -13.04 -24.81 -25.44
N ALA A 314 -13.82 -24.52 -24.39
CA ALA A 314 -13.27 -24.05 -23.11
C ALA A 314 -12.31 -25.07 -22.48
N VAL A 315 -12.72 -26.34 -22.38
CA VAL A 315 -11.92 -27.41 -21.78
C VAL A 315 -10.65 -27.70 -22.57
N SER A 316 -10.73 -27.66 -23.91
CA SER A 316 -9.57 -27.87 -24.78
C SER A 316 -8.51 -26.78 -24.64
N ARG A 317 -8.91 -25.55 -24.25
CA ARG A 317 -7.99 -24.44 -23.96
C ARG A 317 -7.47 -24.46 -22.53
N ASN A 318 -8.30 -24.85 -21.56
CA ASN A 318 -7.91 -25.01 -20.18
C ASN A 318 -8.70 -26.16 -19.52
N GLY A 319 -8.00 -27.24 -19.14
CA GLY A 319 -8.63 -28.43 -18.56
C GLY A 319 -9.44 -28.14 -17.29
N MET A 320 -9.06 -27.11 -16.53
CA MET A 320 -9.77 -26.68 -15.31
C MET A 320 -11.18 -26.13 -15.58
N ALA A 321 -11.47 -25.71 -16.82
CA ALA A 321 -12.81 -25.26 -17.21
C ALA A 321 -13.86 -26.38 -17.06
N LEU A 322 -13.45 -27.65 -16.95
CA LEU A 322 -14.34 -28.78 -16.65
C LEU A 322 -15.19 -28.53 -15.41
N ALA A 323 -14.66 -27.82 -14.40
CA ALA A 323 -15.36 -27.44 -13.17
C ALA A 323 -16.68 -26.68 -13.42
N HIS A 324 -16.75 -25.98 -14.55
CA HIS A 324 -17.85 -25.09 -14.92
C HIS A 324 -18.79 -25.69 -15.97
N THR A 325 -18.57 -26.93 -16.39
CA THR A 325 -19.43 -27.60 -17.37
C THR A 325 -20.68 -28.18 -16.69
N PRO A 326 -21.88 -28.02 -17.26
CA PRO A 326 -23.09 -28.67 -16.74
C PRO A 326 -22.94 -30.19 -16.79
N LYS A 327 -23.42 -30.89 -15.74
CA LYS A 327 -23.33 -32.36 -15.67
C LYS A 327 -23.95 -33.07 -16.88
N ILE A 328 -25.00 -32.51 -17.49
CA ILE A 328 -25.70 -33.10 -18.63
C ILE A 328 -24.86 -33.13 -19.92
N VAL A 329 -23.88 -32.23 -20.06
CA VAL A 329 -23.00 -32.17 -21.24
C VAL A 329 -21.66 -32.88 -21.01
N GLN A 330 -21.38 -33.31 -19.79
CA GLN A 330 -20.14 -34.02 -19.48
C GLN A 330 -20.19 -35.44 -20.06
N THR A 331 -19.12 -35.78 -20.78
CA THR A 331 -18.92 -37.08 -21.40
C THR A 331 -17.50 -37.57 -21.11
N GLU A 332 -17.24 -38.86 -21.30
CA GLU A 332 -15.90 -39.43 -21.20
C GLU A 332 -14.90 -38.69 -22.11
N GLU A 333 -15.30 -38.36 -23.35
CA GLU A 333 -14.51 -37.55 -24.26
C GLU A 333 -14.08 -36.22 -23.63
N LEU A 334 -15.02 -35.50 -22.98
CA LEU A 334 -14.72 -34.23 -22.34
C LEU A 334 -13.77 -34.39 -21.15
N TYR A 335 -13.90 -35.46 -20.37
CA TYR A 335 -12.98 -35.79 -19.28
C TYR A 335 -11.57 -36.10 -19.80
N HIS A 336 -11.47 -36.85 -20.90
CA HIS A 336 -10.19 -37.14 -21.54
C HIS A 336 -9.51 -35.87 -22.05
N VAL A 337 -10.24 -34.98 -22.73
CA VAL A 337 -9.70 -33.70 -23.21
C VAL A 337 -9.26 -32.82 -22.03
N ALA A 338 -10.06 -32.76 -20.96
CA ALA A 338 -9.73 -31.98 -19.77
C ALA A 338 -8.42 -32.45 -19.13
N VAL A 339 -8.30 -33.75 -18.88
CA VAL A 339 -7.15 -34.36 -18.21
C VAL A 339 -5.89 -34.33 -19.09
N ALA A 340 -6.05 -34.50 -20.40
CA ALA A 340 -4.93 -34.39 -21.34
C ALA A 340 -4.34 -32.98 -21.37
N ASN A 341 -5.18 -31.96 -21.20
CA ASN A 341 -4.73 -30.56 -21.16
C ASN A 341 -4.19 -30.15 -19.78
N ASP A 342 -4.87 -30.53 -18.69
CA ASP A 342 -4.42 -30.32 -17.31
C ASP A 342 -4.71 -31.55 -16.44
N GLY A 343 -3.66 -32.21 -15.95
CA GLY A 343 -3.79 -33.40 -15.10
C GLY A 343 -4.56 -33.14 -13.80
N LEU A 344 -4.56 -31.91 -13.27
CA LEU A 344 -5.33 -31.56 -12.07
C LEU A 344 -6.84 -31.47 -12.33
N ALA A 345 -7.27 -31.42 -13.60
CA ALA A 345 -8.69 -31.46 -13.96
C ALA A 345 -9.37 -32.77 -13.53
N LEU A 346 -8.60 -33.84 -13.24
CA LEU A 346 -9.11 -35.10 -12.68
C LEU A 346 -9.97 -34.88 -11.42
N GLN A 347 -9.70 -33.82 -10.64
CA GLN A 347 -10.49 -33.48 -9.46
C GLN A 347 -11.98 -33.21 -9.77
N TYR A 348 -12.30 -32.75 -10.98
CA TYR A 348 -13.66 -32.42 -11.43
C TYR A 348 -14.34 -33.58 -12.18
N VAL A 349 -13.58 -34.61 -12.55
CA VAL A 349 -14.15 -35.84 -13.12
C VAL A 349 -14.92 -36.58 -12.01
N PRO A 350 -16.17 -37.03 -12.21
CA PRO A 350 -16.88 -37.81 -11.21
C PRO A 350 -16.19 -39.16 -10.93
N LYS A 351 -16.20 -39.61 -9.67
CA LYS A 351 -15.50 -40.84 -9.24
C LYS A 351 -15.74 -42.08 -10.12
N PRO A 352 -16.97 -42.38 -10.60
CA PRO A 352 -17.20 -43.54 -11.47
C PRO A 352 -16.42 -43.52 -12.78
N TYR A 353 -15.97 -42.35 -13.25
CA TYR A 353 -15.20 -42.18 -14.48
C TYR A 353 -13.70 -41.97 -14.21
N ARG A 354 -13.25 -42.17 -12.96
CA ARG A 354 -11.82 -42.12 -12.58
C ARG A 354 -11.24 -43.53 -12.54
N ASP A 355 -11.45 -44.28 -13.60
CA ASP A 355 -11.02 -45.65 -13.75
C ASP A 355 -10.10 -45.80 -14.97
N GLU A 356 -9.61 -47.03 -15.14
CA GLU A 356 -8.77 -47.43 -16.27
C GLU A 356 -7.56 -46.53 -16.50
N ASN A 357 -7.49 -45.88 -17.66
CA ASN A 357 -6.34 -45.13 -18.15
C ASN A 357 -6.38 -43.64 -17.78
N LEU A 358 -7.54 -43.11 -17.38
CA LEU A 358 -7.72 -41.68 -17.12
C LEU A 358 -6.86 -41.19 -15.92
N PRO A 359 -6.81 -41.89 -14.77
CA PRO A 359 -5.92 -41.55 -13.67
C PRO A 359 -4.43 -41.54 -14.05
N MET A 360 -3.99 -42.56 -14.80
CA MET A 360 -2.59 -42.66 -15.24
C MET A 360 -2.25 -41.53 -16.22
N MET A 361 -3.16 -41.16 -17.11
CA MET A 361 -2.99 -40.00 -18.00
C MET A 361 -2.85 -38.71 -17.20
N ALA A 362 -3.69 -38.51 -16.17
CA ALA A 362 -3.61 -37.34 -15.29
C ALA A 362 -2.25 -37.24 -14.58
N VAL A 363 -1.78 -38.36 -14.01
CA VAL A 363 -0.49 -38.42 -13.30
C VAL A 363 0.69 -38.23 -14.26
N LYS A 364 0.58 -38.76 -15.48
CA LYS A 364 1.58 -38.54 -16.54
C LYS A 364 1.68 -37.08 -16.96
N GLN A 365 0.57 -36.35 -16.95
CA GLN A 365 0.57 -34.94 -17.26
C GLN A 365 0.97 -34.06 -16.06
N ASN A 366 0.51 -34.38 -14.84
CA ASN A 366 0.91 -33.69 -13.62
C ASN A 366 0.99 -34.69 -12.47
N GLY A 367 2.19 -34.91 -11.92
CA GLY A 367 2.40 -35.87 -10.83
C GLY A 367 1.56 -35.59 -9.58
N GLU A 368 1.17 -34.34 -9.32
CA GLU A 368 0.30 -33.99 -8.19
C GLU A 368 -1.16 -34.43 -8.37
N ALA A 369 -1.58 -34.80 -9.58
CA ALA A 369 -2.91 -35.33 -9.84
C ALA A 369 -3.18 -36.64 -9.10
N ILE A 370 -2.13 -37.33 -8.63
CA ILE A 370 -2.23 -38.57 -7.84
C ILE A 370 -3.13 -38.43 -6.61
N GLN A 371 -3.23 -37.22 -6.01
CA GLN A 371 -4.11 -36.96 -4.86
C GLN A 371 -5.61 -37.15 -5.19
N TYR A 372 -5.99 -37.07 -6.46
CA TYR A 372 -7.37 -37.19 -6.92
C TYR A 372 -7.72 -38.58 -7.44
N VAL A 373 -6.74 -39.48 -7.51
CA VAL A 373 -6.91 -40.86 -7.96
C VAL A 373 -7.57 -41.69 -6.86
N PRO A 374 -8.63 -42.48 -7.15
CA PRO A 374 -9.20 -43.38 -6.16
C PRO A 374 -8.18 -44.40 -5.67
N SER A 375 -8.18 -44.68 -4.37
CA SER A 375 -7.19 -45.50 -3.67
C SER A 375 -6.95 -46.89 -4.27
N ASN A 376 -7.99 -47.49 -4.83
CA ASN A 376 -7.97 -48.81 -5.45
C ASN A 376 -7.28 -48.86 -6.83
N TYR A 377 -6.98 -47.71 -7.43
CA TYR A 377 -6.28 -47.60 -8.72
C TYR A 377 -4.83 -47.10 -8.58
N ILE A 378 -4.38 -46.79 -7.37
CA ILE A 378 -3.00 -46.37 -7.12
C ILE A 378 -2.13 -47.62 -6.94
N ASP A 379 -1.21 -47.82 -7.87
CA ASP A 379 -0.17 -48.85 -7.82
C ASP A 379 1.24 -48.24 -7.71
N GLU A 380 2.24 -49.10 -7.52
CA GLU A 380 3.64 -48.67 -7.40
C GLU A 380 4.11 -47.93 -8.67
N LEU A 381 3.69 -48.38 -9.85
CA LEU A 381 4.04 -47.77 -11.12
C LEU A 381 3.53 -46.33 -11.21
N MET A 382 2.29 -46.07 -10.78
CA MET A 382 1.68 -44.74 -10.75
C MET A 382 2.37 -43.83 -9.75
N CYS A 383 2.71 -44.32 -8.55
CA CYS A 383 3.48 -43.56 -7.55
C CYS A 383 4.85 -43.15 -8.10
N ARG A 384 5.56 -44.07 -8.76
CA ARG A 384 6.85 -43.78 -9.40
C ARG A 384 6.70 -42.77 -10.53
N THR A 385 5.70 -42.94 -11.39
CA THR A 385 5.39 -42.00 -12.48
C THR A 385 5.11 -40.59 -11.94
N ALA A 386 4.33 -40.48 -10.87
CA ALA A 386 4.02 -39.21 -10.22
C ALA A 386 5.28 -38.49 -9.73
N VAL A 387 6.14 -39.20 -9.00
CA VAL A 387 7.39 -38.64 -8.44
C VAL A 387 8.40 -38.31 -9.54
N MET A 388 8.51 -39.12 -10.59
CA MET A 388 9.38 -38.85 -11.73
C MET A 388 8.99 -37.57 -12.48
N ASN A 389 7.69 -37.32 -12.63
CA ASN A 389 7.19 -36.12 -13.32
C ASN A 389 7.22 -34.88 -12.43
N ASN A 390 6.93 -35.02 -11.14
CA ASN A 390 7.01 -33.94 -10.17
C ASN A 390 7.48 -34.50 -8.81
N PRO A 391 8.73 -34.24 -8.38
CA PRO A 391 9.24 -34.72 -7.09
C PRO A 391 8.42 -34.27 -5.87
N HIS A 392 7.68 -33.15 -5.97
CA HIS A 392 6.78 -32.70 -4.91
C HIS A 392 5.51 -33.56 -4.76
N ALA A 393 5.19 -34.40 -5.75
CA ALA A 393 4.06 -35.34 -5.67
C ALA A 393 4.16 -36.29 -4.48
N ILE A 394 5.37 -36.48 -3.93
CA ILE A 394 5.57 -37.28 -2.72
C ILE A 394 4.76 -36.77 -1.51
N TYR A 395 4.51 -35.46 -1.43
CA TYR A 395 3.69 -34.86 -0.38
C TYR A 395 2.19 -35.14 -0.56
N LYS A 396 1.79 -35.46 -1.79
CA LYS A 396 0.41 -35.73 -2.18
C LYS A 396 0.03 -37.21 -2.06
N LEU A 397 1.01 -38.08 -1.87
CA LEU A 397 0.81 -39.50 -1.64
C LEU A 397 0.37 -39.78 -0.20
N ARG A 398 -0.50 -40.78 -0.04
CA ARG A 398 -0.88 -41.28 1.28
C ARG A 398 0.28 -42.08 1.90
N PRO A 399 0.42 -42.09 3.24
CA PRO A 399 1.52 -42.75 3.92
C PRO A 399 1.73 -44.21 3.53
N GLU A 400 0.65 -44.94 3.26
CA GLU A 400 0.69 -46.35 2.84
C GLU A 400 1.47 -46.61 1.54
N PHE A 401 1.61 -45.60 0.68
CA PHE A 401 2.33 -45.71 -0.60
C PHE A 401 3.75 -45.15 -0.56
N LEU A 402 4.15 -44.52 0.55
CA LEU A 402 5.47 -43.91 0.67
C LEU A 402 6.51 -44.97 1.00
N THR A 403 7.48 -45.14 0.08
CA THR A 403 8.59 -46.07 0.23
C THR A 403 9.93 -45.34 0.23
N THR A 404 10.95 -45.97 0.80
CA THR A 404 12.34 -45.46 0.75
C THR A 404 12.80 -45.24 -0.69
N GLU A 405 12.39 -46.10 -1.62
CA GLU A 405 12.71 -45.97 -3.04
C GLU A 405 12.11 -44.71 -3.68
N LEU A 406 10.86 -44.37 -3.34
CA LEU A 406 10.24 -43.12 -3.81
C LEU A 406 10.93 -41.88 -3.23
N TYR A 407 11.33 -41.92 -1.95
CA TYR A 407 12.11 -40.83 -1.35
C TYR A 407 13.46 -40.66 -2.07
N LEU A 408 14.17 -41.76 -2.34
CA LEU A 408 15.42 -41.74 -3.09
C LEU A 408 15.23 -41.14 -4.48
N MET A 409 14.22 -41.60 -5.20
CA MET A 409 13.88 -41.09 -6.54
C MET A 409 13.59 -39.58 -6.53
N ALA A 410 12.79 -39.11 -5.57
CA ALA A 410 12.45 -37.70 -5.45
C ALA A 410 13.68 -36.84 -5.11
N LEU A 411 14.54 -37.30 -4.19
CA LEU A 411 15.77 -36.58 -3.78
C LEU A 411 16.84 -36.58 -4.86
N GLN A 412 16.91 -37.62 -5.70
CA GLN A 412 17.80 -37.65 -6.86
C GLN A 412 17.42 -36.58 -7.90
N SER A 413 16.14 -36.22 -7.99
CA SER A 413 15.66 -35.16 -8.89
C SER A 413 15.67 -33.78 -8.23
N LEU A 414 15.25 -33.67 -6.97
CA LEU A 414 15.15 -32.40 -6.23
C LEU A 414 15.52 -32.57 -4.75
N PRO A 415 16.72 -32.13 -4.32
CA PRO A 415 17.20 -32.29 -2.94
C PRO A 415 16.29 -31.65 -1.88
N LYS A 416 15.65 -30.52 -2.21
CA LYS A 416 14.77 -29.79 -1.30
C LYS A 416 13.52 -30.57 -0.90
N VAL A 417 13.21 -31.68 -1.57
CA VAL A 417 12.16 -32.62 -1.15
C VAL A 417 12.46 -33.22 0.23
N LEU A 418 13.71 -33.20 0.72
CA LEU A 418 14.07 -33.67 2.06
C LEU A 418 13.18 -33.05 3.16
N LYS A 419 12.80 -31.77 3.01
CA LYS A 419 11.91 -31.09 3.95
C LYS A 419 10.51 -31.73 4.05
N LEU A 420 10.06 -32.39 2.98
CA LEU A 420 8.76 -33.07 2.86
C LEU A 420 8.81 -34.51 3.35
N VAL A 421 10.00 -35.12 3.45
CA VAL A 421 10.17 -36.46 4.03
C VAL A 421 9.92 -36.37 5.54
N PRO A 422 9.05 -37.22 6.13
CA PRO A 422 8.84 -37.26 7.57
C PRO A 422 10.16 -37.44 8.31
N VAL A 423 10.34 -36.74 9.44
CA VAL A 423 11.62 -36.67 10.16
C VAL A 423 12.10 -38.07 10.59
N ASP A 424 11.17 -38.94 11.00
CA ASP A 424 11.43 -40.34 11.39
C ASP A 424 11.83 -41.24 10.21
N LYS A 425 11.59 -40.81 8.97
CA LYS A 425 11.95 -41.53 7.73
C LYS A 425 13.22 -41.01 7.07
N ARG A 426 13.78 -39.89 7.55
CA ARG A 426 15.06 -39.36 7.06
C ARG A 426 16.19 -40.22 7.58
N THR A 427 16.77 -41.05 6.71
CA THR A 427 17.95 -41.86 7.02
C THR A 427 19.23 -41.09 6.70
N GLU A 428 20.36 -41.54 7.26
CA GLU A 428 21.68 -40.99 6.93
C GLU A 428 21.91 -40.95 5.41
N GLU A 429 21.53 -42.02 4.70
CA GLU A 429 21.70 -42.13 3.25
C GLU A 429 20.87 -41.09 2.47
N LEU A 430 19.60 -40.88 2.83
CA LEU A 430 18.74 -39.85 2.21
C LEU A 430 19.31 -38.45 2.44
N CYS A 431 19.76 -38.17 3.67
CA CYS A 431 20.38 -36.90 4.01
C CYS A 431 21.69 -36.67 3.24
N LEU A 432 22.54 -37.69 3.11
CA LEU A 432 23.78 -37.60 2.34
C LEU A 432 23.52 -37.35 0.86
N ILE A 433 22.53 -38.01 0.26
CA ILE A 433 22.17 -37.83 -1.17
C ILE A 433 21.70 -36.39 -1.42
N ALA A 434 20.83 -35.86 -0.54
CA ALA A 434 20.33 -34.50 -0.66
C ALA A 434 21.45 -33.47 -0.46
N LEU A 435 22.22 -33.62 0.63
CA LEU A 435 23.24 -32.66 1.04
C LEU A 435 24.39 -32.56 0.02
N LYS A 436 24.77 -33.69 -0.61
CA LYS A 436 25.79 -33.71 -1.69
C LYS A 436 25.40 -32.86 -2.90
N GLN A 437 24.10 -32.65 -3.13
CA GLN A 437 23.59 -31.89 -4.27
C GLN A 437 23.30 -30.43 -3.91
N ASP A 438 22.74 -30.18 -2.73
CA ASP A 438 22.38 -28.85 -2.26
C ASP A 438 22.70 -28.71 -0.77
N LYS A 439 23.66 -27.84 -0.43
CA LYS A 439 24.09 -27.62 0.96
C LYS A 439 23.01 -26.93 1.81
N ASP A 440 22.08 -26.21 1.19
CA ASP A 440 21.05 -25.45 1.89
C ASP A 440 19.99 -26.38 2.53
N VAL A 441 20.00 -27.68 2.18
CA VAL A 441 19.10 -28.66 2.80
C VAL A 441 19.58 -29.12 4.19
N TYR A 442 20.75 -28.67 4.65
CA TYR A 442 21.32 -29.07 5.94
C TYR A 442 20.39 -28.79 7.12
N ASP A 443 19.64 -27.69 7.06
CA ASP A 443 18.66 -27.35 8.10
C ASP A 443 17.56 -28.41 8.25
N PHE A 444 17.28 -29.17 7.19
CA PHE A 444 16.32 -30.28 7.20
C PHE A 444 16.96 -31.62 7.62
N VAL A 445 18.25 -31.70 7.88
CA VAL A 445 18.88 -32.91 8.43
C VAL A 445 18.52 -33.03 9.93
N PRO A 446 17.96 -34.16 10.40
CA PRO A 446 17.66 -34.37 11.82
C PRO A 446 18.89 -34.14 12.70
N VAL A 447 18.72 -33.48 13.84
CA VAL A 447 19.82 -33.10 14.75
C VAL A 447 20.65 -34.32 15.17
N GLN A 448 20.00 -35.47 15.38
CA GLN A 448 20.65 -36.73 15.74
C GLN A 448 21.62 -37.19 14.64
N LEU A 449 21.24 -37.04 13.36
CA LEU A 449 22.06 -37.46 12.22
C LEU A 449 23.18 -36.48 11.88
N ARG A 450 23.13 -35.22 12.35
CA ARG A 450 24.21 -34.24 12.12
C ARG A 450 25.53 -34.63 12.78
N LYS A 451 25.49 -35.50 13.79
CA LYS A 451 26.67 -36.05 14.48
C LYS A 451 27.32 -37.21 13.72
N GLU A 452 26.61 -37.82 12.77
CA GLU A 452 27.14 -38.97 12.02
C GLU A 452 28.40 -38.57 11.22
N PRO A 453 29.47 -39.39 11.22
CA PRO A 453 30.76 -39.01 10.66
C PRO A 453 30.66 -38.50 9.22
N ARG A 454 29.90 -39.19 8.37
CA ARG A 454 29.77 -38.86 6.94
C ARG A 454 29.05 -37.54 6.70
N ILE A 455 27.98 -37.26 7.45
CA ILE A 455 27.22 -36.01 7.32
C ILE A 455 28.05 -34.85 7.87
N ARG A 456 28.72 -35.07 9.01
CA ARG A 456 29.55 -34.07 9.68
C ARG A 456 30.74 -33.65 8.82
N GLU A 457 31.48 -34.61 8.26
CA GLU A 457 32.60 -34.34 7.34
C GLU A 457 32.15 -33.48 6.15
N LEU A 458 30.98 -33.79 5.59
CA LEU A 458 30.42 -33.06 4.46
C LEU A 458 29.97 -31.64 4.86
N ALA A 459 29.37 -31.49 6.05
CA ALA A 459 28.96 -30.20 6.58
C ALA A 459 30.15 -29.26 6.85
N ILE A 460 31.25 -29.78 7.42
CA ILE A 460 32.49 -29.03 7.61
C ILE A 460 33.08 -28.62 6.25
N LYS A 461 33.11 -29.55 5.27
CA LYS A 461 33.57 -29.27 3.91
C LYS A 461 32.78 -28.14 3.24
N TYR A 462 31.49 -28.02 3.53
CA TYR A 462 30.63 -26.96 2.99
C TYR A 462 30.60 -25.68 3.83
N GLY A 463 31.35 -25.62 4.94
CA GLY A 463 31.40 -24.46 5.83
C GLY A 463 30.11 -24.24 6.64
N LEU A 464 29.33 -25.31 6.85
CA LEU A 464 28.06 -25.26 7.58
C LEU A 464 28.24 -25.44 9.10
N VAL A 465 29.36 -26.05 9.53
CA VAL A 465 29.69 -26.35 10.93
C VAL A 465 31.18 -26.08 11.17
N ASN A 466 31.51 -25.54 12.34
CA ASN A 466 32.90 -25.29 12.72
C ASN A 466 33.63 -26.59 13.08
N PRO A 467 34.90 -26.78 12.66
CA PRO A 467 35.67 -27.99 12.98
C PRO A 467 35.90 -28.20 14.48
N THR A 468 35.82 -27.14 15.29
CA THR A 468 36.18 -27.12 16.72
C THR A 468 35.08 -27.60 17.67
N GLU A 469 33.85 -27.86 17.19
CA GLU A 469 32.81 -28.54 18.00
C GLU A 469 33.06 -30.05 18.13
N ALA A 470 34.31 -30.51 17.91
CA ALA A 470 34.72 -31.90 17.73
C ALA A 470 34.68 -32.76 19.00
N GLU A 471 34.66 -32.19 20.20
CA GLU A 471 35.06 -32.95 21.40
C GLU A 471 34.04 -33.01 22.57
N GLU A 472 32.96 -32.22 22.59
CA GLU A 472 32.07 -32.18 23.77
C GLU A 472 31.00 -33.30 23.80
N GLY A 473 31.15 -34.38 23.02
CA GLY A 473 30.09 -35.39 22.83
C GLY A 473 30.39 -36.82 23.29
N CYS A 474 31.59 -37.12 23.79
CA CYS A 474 32.03 -38.48 24.15
C CYS A 474 32.33 -38.66 25.66
N GLU A 475 31.56 -38.01 26.53
CA GLU A 475 31.53 -38.36 27.95
C GLU A 475 30.09 -38.60 28.38
N PHE A 476 29.69 -39.88 28.50
CA PHE A 476 28.85 -40.41 29.58
C PHE A 476 29.08 -41.91 29.73
#